data_AF-A0A2E2TB19-F1
#
_entry.id   AF-A0A2E2TB19-F1
#
_cell.length_a   1.000
_cell.length_b   1.000
_cell.length_c   1.000
_cell.angle_alpha   90.00
_cell.angle_beta   90.00
_cell.angle_gamma   90.00
#
_symmetry.space_group_name_H-M   'P 1'
#
loop_
_entity.id
_entity.type
_entity.pdbx_description
1 polymer ?
#
loop_
_entity_poly.entity_id
_entity_poly.type
_entity_poly.pdbx_seq_one_letter_code
_entity_poly.pdbx_strand_id
1 'polypeptide(L)'
;MKINFVQTIIAIAVSALIAYGLYHFHNGVNQMLLSIGSFVFLSVTLALSIGVNFEQSRTTTNIRVVSGIFFGLALASNLVFSIFKFSTPSYVITNGILLLIFVLIVYSINKAKQ
;
A
#
# COMPACT_ATOMS: atom_id res chain seq x y z
N MET A 1 15.45 -12.99 5.52
CA MET A 1 14.89 -11.89 4.70
C MET A 1 16.02 -10.99 4.24
N LYS A 2 16.10 -10.66 2.96
CA LYS A 2 17.05 -9.67 2.43
C LYS A 2 16.25 -8.48 1.91
N ILE A 3 16.50 -7.29 2.46
CA ILE A 3 15.86 -6.06 2.00
C ILE A 3 16.77 -5.44 0.93
N ASN A 4 16.24 -5.23 -0.27
CA ASN A 4 16.94 -4.52 -1.33
C ASN A 4 16.68 -3.02 -1.18
N PHE A 5 17.63 -2.32 -0.55
CA PHE A 5 17.53 -0.88 -0.29
C PHE A 5 17.14 -0.06 -1.53
N VAL A 6 17.72 -0.36 -2.70
CA VAL A 6 17.40 0.35 -3.95
C VAL A 6 15.92 0.20 -4.33
N GLN A 7 15.38 -1.01 -4.22
CA GLN A 7 13.99 -1.29 -4.57
C GLN A 7 13.01 -0.70 -3.54
N THR A 8 13.40 -0.66 -2.26
CA THR A 8 12.62 0.01 -1.21
C THR A 8 12.57 1.53 -1.43
N ILE A 9 13.68 2.15 -1.84
CA ILE A 9 13.75 3.59 -2.15
C ILE A 9 12.86 3.92 -3.35
N ILE A 10 12.91 3.12 -4.42
CA ILE A 10 12.03 3.28 -5.59
C ILE A 10 10.57 3.14 -5.17
N ALA A 11 10.25 2.18 -4.31
CA ALA A 11 8.89 1.98 -3.81
C ALA A 11 8.35 3.20 -3.05
N ILE A 12 9.18 3.80 -2.19
CA ILE A 12 8.84 5.02 -1.44
C ILE A 12 8.71 6.22 -2.39
N ALA A 13 9.56 6.33 -3.41
CA ALA A 13 9.50 7.42 -4.37
C ALA A 13 8.22 7.35 -5.24
N VAL A 14 7.85 6.16 -5.70
CA VAL A 14 6.62 5.94 -6.49
C VAL A 14 5.37 6.21 -5.64
N SER A 15 5.32 5.73 -4.39
CA SER A 15 4.20 6.03 -3.50
C SER A 15 4.09 7.53 -3.21
N ALA A 16 5.22 8.24 -3.08
CA ALA A 16 5.24 9.69 -2.87
C ALA A 16 4.66 10.45 -4.08
N LEU A 17 5.03 10.05 -5.30
CA LEU A 17 4.49 10.64 -6.53
C LEU A 17 2.99 10.42 -6.67
N ILE A 18 2.51 9.21 -6.35
CA ILE A 18 1.07 8.88 -6.39
C ILE A 18 0.31 9.68 -5.33
N ALA A 19 0.84 9.78 -4.11
CA ALA A 19 0.25 10.57 -3.03
C ALA A 19 0.19 12.07 -3.38
N TYR A 20 1.23 12.59 -4.02
CA TYR A 20 1.24 13.97 -4.53
C TYR A 20 0.18 14.19 -5.63
N GLY A 21 0.00 13.22 -6.53
CA GLY A 21 -1.07 13.25 -7.53
C GLY A 21 -2.47 13.28 -6.90
N LEU A 22 -2.69 12.45 -5.87
CA LEU A 22 -3.95 12.44 -5.10
C LEU A 22 -4.18 13.74 -4.32
N TYR A 23 -3.13 14.35 -3.78
CA TYR A 23 -3.21 15.66 -3.13
C TYR A 23 -3.72 16.73 -4.10
N HIS A 24 -3.19 16.78 -5.31
CA HIS A 24 -3.53 17.82 -6.28
C HIS A 24 -4.94 17.69 -6.87
N PHE A 25 -5.53 16.48 -6.84
CA PHE A 25 -6.87 16.22 -7.36
C PHE A 25 -8.01 16.67 -6.42
N HIS A 26 -7.72 16.92 -5.14
CA HIS A 26 -8.76 16.86 -4.11
C HIS A 26 -9.10 18.19 -3.42
N ASN A 27 -9.43 19.31 -4.08
CA ASN A 27 -9.62 20.65 -3.45
C ASN A 27 -10.51 20.73 -2.17
N GLY A 28 -9.99 20.41 -0.98
CA GLY A 28 -10.77 20.32 0.26
C GLY A 28 -9.92 20.13 1.52
N VAL A 29 -10.43 20.55 2.69
CA VAL A 29 -9.73 20.63 3.99
C VAL A 29 -9.10 19.30 4.46
N ASN A 30 -9.59 18.16 3.95
CA ASN A 30 -9.12 16.81 4.33
C ASN A 30 -8.06 16.22 3.37
N GLN A 31 -7.55 17.01 2.41
CA GLN A 31 -6.55 16.63 1.40
C GLN A 31 -5.30 15.95 1.97
N MET A 32 -4.83 16.49 3.09
CA MET A 32 -3.59 16.07 3.71
C MET A 32 -3.73 14.68 4.36
N LEU A 33 -4.89 14.42 4.97
CA LEU A 33 -5.17 13.17 5.67
C LEU A 33 -5.39 12.01 4.69
N LEU A 34 -6.07 12.29 3.58
CA LEU A 34 -6.17 11.37 2.44
C LEU A 34 -4.78 11.05 1.89
N SER A 35 -3.98 12.05 1.53
CA SER A 35 -2.67 11.84 0.91
C SER A 35 -1.70 11.08 1.80
N ILE A 36 -1.66 11.38 3.10
CA ILE A 36 -0.80 10.67 4.06
C ILE A 36 -1.27 9.22 4.23
N GLY A 37 -2.59 8.99 4.33
CA GLY A 37 -3.15 7.65 4.41
C GLY A 37 -2.84 6.79 3.19
N SER A 38 -3.05 7.34 1.99
CA SER A 38 -2.70 6.69 0.72
C SER A 38 -1.20 6.42 0.65
N PHE A 39 -0.37 7.38 1.03
CA PHE A 39 1.09 7.27 0.98
C PHE A 39 1.59 6.10 1.83
N VAL A 40 1.12 6.01 3.08
CA VAL A 40 1.53 4.92 3.99
C VAL A 40 1.10 3.58 3.42
N PHE A 41 -0.14 3.45 2.96
CA PHE A 41 -0.64 2.19 2.41
C PHE A 41 0.12 1.74 1.16
N LEU A 42 0.32 2.66 0.21
CA LEU A 42 1.02 2.39 -1.05
C LEU A 42 2.51 2.12 -0.80
N SER A 43 3.14 2.87 0.10
CA SER A 43 4.55 2.66 0.47
C SER A 43 4.76 1.26 1.06
N VAL A 44 3.89 0.83 1.97
CA VAL A 44 4.01 -0.47 2.65
C VAL A 44 3.79 -1.62 1.67
N THR A 45 2.75 -1.54 0.84
CA THR A 45 2.46 -2.57 -0.17
C THR A 45 3.55 -2.66 -1.24
N LEU A 46 4.05 -1.52 -1.74
CA LEU A 46 5.09 -1.54 -2.78
C LEU A 46 6.47 -1.94 -2.23
N ALA A 47 6.79 -1.53 -0.99
CA ALA A 47 8.02 -1.95 -0.31
C ALA A 47 8.04 -3.46 -0.05
N LEU A 48 6.91 -4.05 0.33
CA LEU A 48 6.80 -5.51 0.51
C LEU A 48 6.77 -6.28 -0.81
N SER A 49 6.22 -5.68 -1.87
CA SER A 49 6.24 -6.28 -3.21
C SER A 49 7.66 -6.35 -3.79
N ILE A 50 8.35 -5.21 -3.86
CA ILE A 50 9.60 -5.12 -4.62
C ILE A 50 10.83 -5.08 -3.70
N GLY A 51 10.72 -4.46 -2.53
CA GLY A 51 11.85 -4.21 -1.63
C GLY A 51 12.28 -5.41 -0.78
N VAL A 52 11.45 -6.44 -0.61
CA VAL A 52 11.77 -7.59 0.26
C VAL A 52 11.92 -8.87 -0.55
N ASN A 53 13.10 -9.47 -0.46
CA ASN A 53 13.37 -10.81 -0.95
C ASN A 53 13.38 -11.81 0.21
N PHE A 54 12.60 -12.88 0.09
CA PHE A 54 12.56 -13.99 1.02
C PHE A 54 13.51 -15.10 0.56
N GLU A 55 13.95 -15.94 1.50
CA GLU A 55 14.91 -17.02 1.20
C GLU A 55 14.34 -18.05 0.23
N GLN A 56 13.03 -18.32 0.32
CA GLN A 56 12.30 -19.12 -0.65
C GLN A 56 11.79 -18.24 -1.82
N SER A 57 12.12 -18.63 -3.05
CA SER A 57 11.64 -17.97 -4.27
C SER A 57 10.10 -18.01 -4.40
N ARG A 58 9.47 -19.11 -3.96
CA ARG A 58 8.00 -19.27 -3.95
C ARG A 58 7.31 -18.27 -3.00
N THR A 59 7.86 -18.08 -1.81
CA THR A 59 7.38 -17.09 -0.82
C THR A 59 7.53 -15.66 -1.30
N THR A 60 8.64 -15.34 -1.96
CA THR A 60 8.82 -14.01 -2.57
C THR A 60 7.79 -13.75 -3.66
N THR A 61 7.47 -14.76 -4.48
CA THR A 61 6.51 -14.62 -5.58
C THR A 61 5.08 -14.47 -5.06
N ASN A 62 4.67 -15.28 -4.08
CA ASN A 62 3.35 -15.18 -3.46
C ASN A 62 3.15 -13.83 -2.78
N ILE A 63 4.14 -13.36 -2.01
CA ILE A 63 4.06 -12.04 -1.35
C ILE A 63 4.00 -10.92 -2.38
N ARG A 64 4.74 -11.00 -3.50
CA ARG A 64 4.65 -10.06 -4.62
C ARG A 64 3.26 -9.99 -5.23
N VAL A 65 2.67 -11.13 -5.54
CA VAL A 65 1.34 -11.20 -6.16
C VAL A 65 0.29 -10.62 -5.22
N VAL A 66 0.30 -11.02 -3.94
CA VAL A 66 -0.63 -10.47 -2.94
C VAL A 66 -0.44 -8.97 -2.77
N SER A 67 0.81 -8.50 -2.68
CA SER A 67 1.12 -7.07 -2.56
C SER A 67 0.66 -6.28 -3.78
N GLY A 68 0.78 -6.83 -4.99
CA GLY A 68 0.28 -6.22 -6.21
C GLY A 68 -1.25 -6.09 -6.23
N ILE A 69 -1.97 -7.13 -5.80
CA ILE A 69 -3.43 -7.11 -5.70
C ILE A 69 -3.89 -6.06 -4.69
N PHE A 70 -3.27 -6.02 -3.50
CA PHE A 70 -3.59 -5.04 -2.47
C PHE A 70 -3.20 -3.61 -2.86
N PHE A 71 -2.11 -3.43 -3.60
CA PHE A 71 -1.75 -2.14 -4.17
C PHE A 71 -2.80 -1.64 -5.18
N GLY A 72 -3.26 -2.51 -6.08
CA GLY A 72 -4.32 -2.19 -7.04
C GLY A 72 -5.64 -1.83 -6.33
N LEU A 73 -6.03 -2.62 -5.33
CA LEU A 73 -7.20 -2.34 -4.48
C LEU A 73 -7.06 -1.01 -3.73
N ALA A 74 -5.88 -0.71 -3.19
CA ALA A 74 -5.62 0.55 -2.50
C ALA A 74 -5.71 1.74 -3.45
N LEU A 75 -5.14 1.64 -4.65
CA LEU A 75 -5.26 2.68 -5.67
C LEU A 75 -6.72 2.91 -6.08
N ALA A 76 -7.45 1.84 -6.37
CA ALA A 76 -8.87 1.92 -6.73
C ALA A 76 -9.71 2.53 -5.60
N SER A 77 -9.48 2.09 -4.36
CA SER A 77 -10.17 2.63 -3.18
C SER A 77 -9.86 4.12 -3.00
N ASN A 78 -8.58 4.51 -3.07
CA ASN A 78 -8.17 5.91 -2.96
C ASN A 78 -8.73 6.79 -4.08
N LEU A 79 -8.82 6.29 -5.32
CA LEU A 79 -9.45 7.01 -6.42
C LEU A 79 -10.96 7.19 -6.22
N VAL A 80 -11.66 6.14 -5.78
CA VAL A 80 -13.10 6.21 -5.48
C VAL A 80 -13.36 7.20 -4.35
N PHE A 81 -12.61 7.11 -3.25
CA PHE A 81 -12.69 8.07 -2.15
C PHE A 81 -12.23 9.48 -2.56
N SER A 82 -11.40 9.61 -3.60
CA SER A 82 -11.00 10.90 -4.13
C SER A 82 -12.13 11.60 -4.91
N ILE A 83 -13.08 10.84 -5.46
CA ILE A 83 -14.18 11.36 -6.30
C ILE A 83 -15.48 11.49 -5.49
N PHE A 84 -15.71 10.61 -4.52
CA PHE A 84 -16.89 10.61 -3.66
C PHE A 84 -16.65 11.34 -2.34
N LYS A 85 -17.53 12.27 -1.96
CA LYS A 85 -17.52 12.93 -0.63
C LYS A 85 -17.93 11.95 0.47
N PHE A 86 -17.00 11.13 0.94
CA PHE A 86 -17.19 10.29 2.13
C PHE A 86 -16.72 10.98 3.41
N SER A 87 -17.24 10.49 4.55
CA SER A 87 -16.78 10.92 5.88
C SER A 87 -15.33 10.47 6.10
N THR A 88 -14.46 11.39 6.50
CA THR A 88 -13.04 11.15 6.84
C THR A 88 -12.81 9.91 7.72
N PRO A 89 -13.57 9.67 8.82
CA PRO A 89 -13.40 8.47 9.63
C PRO A 89 -13.67 7.16 8.88
N SER A 90 -14.63 7.13 7.95
CA SER A 90 -14.94 5.91 7.17
C SER A 90 -13.76 5.52 6.28
N TYR A 91 -13.09 6.49 5.66
CA TYR A 91 -11.89 6.25 4.86
C TYR A 91 -10.75 5.64 5.68
N VAL A 92 -10.49 6.21 6.87
CA VAL A 92 -9.41 5.75 7.76
C VAL A 92 -9.69 4.32 8.25
N ILE A 93 -10.93 4.01 8.63
CA ILE A 93 -11.31 2.68 9.10
C ILE A 93 -11.18 1.65 7.97
N THR A 94 -11.71 1.93 6.78
CA THR A 94 -11.66 0.99 5.65
C THR A 94 -10.22 0.74 5.20
N ASN A 95 -9.42 1.78 4.97
CA ASN A 95 -8.02 1.62 4.56
C ASN A 95 -7.17 1.02 5.70
N GLY A 96 -7.40 1.39 6.96
CA GLY A 96 -6.69 0.81 8.10
C GLY A 96 -6.93 -0.69 8.21
N ILE A 97 -8.19 -1.14 8.10
CA ILE A 97 -8.54 -2.58 8.13
C ILE A 97 -7.91 -3.31 6.93
N LEU A 98 -7.96 -2.73 5.73
CA LEU A 98 -7.34 -3.32 4.54
C LEU A 98 -5.83 -3.50 4.72
N LEU A 99 -5.16 -2.58 5.43
CA LEU A 99 -3.72 -2.61 5.67
C LEU A 99 -3.39 -3.72 6.66
N LEU A 100 -4.16 -3.80 7.75
CA LEU A 100 -4.00 -4.85 8.75
C LEU A 100 -4.23 -6.25 8.16
N ILE A 101 -5.24 -6.41 7.31
CA ILE A 101 -5.49 -7.66 6.59
C ILE A 101 -4.31 -8.00 5.69
N PHE A 102 -3.78 -7.03 4.94
CA PHE A 102 -2.61 -7.23 4.10
C PHE A 102 -1.40 -7.72 4.91
N VAL A 103 -1.09 -7.05 6.02
CA VAL A 103 0.01 -7.45 6.91
C VAL A 103 -0.19 -8.86 7.47
N LEU A 104 -1.43 -9.21 7.85
CA LEU A 104 -1.77 -10.55 8.33
C LEU A 104 -1.54 -11.63 7.26
N ILE A 105 -1.94 -11.37 6.01
CA ILE A 105 -1.75 -12.30 4.90
C ILE A 105 -0.26 -12.49 4.62
N VAL A 106 0.51 -11.41 4.55
CA VAL A 106 1.97 -11.47 4.37
C VAL A 106 2.63 -12.26 5.51
N TYR A 107 2.21 -12.01 6.75
CA TYR A 107 2.70 -12.76 7.92
C TYR A 107 2.36 -14.24 7.82
N SER A 108 1.13 -14.59 7.43
CA SER A 108 0.70 -15.98 7.25
C SER A 108 1.48 -16.71 6.17
N ILE A 109 1.73 -16.06 5.01
CA ILE A 109 2.51 -16.64 3.90
C ILE A 109 3.96 -16.87 4.34
N ASN A 110 4.57 -15.89 5.00
CA ASN A 110 5.93 -16.01 5.51
C ASN A 110 6.05 -17.12 6.58
N LYS A 111 5.08 -17.23 7.49
CA LYS A 111 5.04 -18.31 8.50
C LYS A 111 4.87 -19.68 7.87
N ALA A 112 4.07 -19.78 6.80
CA ALA A 112 3.83 -21.03 6.08
C ALA A 112 5.01 -21.46 5.18
N LYS A 113 6.02 -20.60 4.96
CA LYS A 113 7.14 -20.82 4.03
C LYS A 113 6.70 -21.25 2.61
N GLN A 114 5.49 -20.83 2.20
CA GLN A 114 4.93 -21.08 0.87
C GLN A 114 5.36 -20.01 -0.09
#